data_AF-A0A942PGM0-F1
#
_entry.id   AF-A0A942PGM0-F1
#
_cell.length_a   1.000
_cell.length_b   1.000
_cell.length_c   1.000
_cell.angle_alpha   90.00
_cell.angle_beta   90.00
_cell.angle_gamma   90.00
#
_symmetry.space_group_name_H-M   'P 1'
#
loop_
_entity.id
_entity.type
_entity.pdbx_description
1 polymer ?
#
loop_
_entity_poly.entity_id
_entity_poly.type
_entity_poly.pdbx_seq_one_letter_code
_entity_poly.pdbx_strand_id
1 'polypeptide(L)'
;MKSQWSDEDGRLEIQLTEIPVEMLVTAEMTYRRSLIARRQWLIDRKAEAQAELVRRQIQAEQEEREREERLASERVGRLLSQAKMLERADRIRAYADSIVLRDDRVGMSGDQVAQWATWARQQADRIDPSLNGMLAGEIAQIPPAPAT
;
A
#
# COMPACT_ATOMS: atom_id res chain seq x y z
N MET A 1 -1.28 57.18 -18.07
CA MET A 1 -0.33 58.31 -18.15
C MET A 1 0.19 58.34 -19.58
N LYS A 2 -0.10 59.38 -20.36
CA LYS A 2 0.32 59.49 -21.77
C LYS A 2 1.77 60.00 -21.80
N SER A 3 2.70 59.22 -22.34
CA SER A 3 4.05 59.72 -22.61
C SER A 3 3.97 60.69 -23.79
N GLN A 4 4.21 61.95 -23.51
CA GLN A 4 4.35 63.00 -24.52
C GLN A 4 5.80 62.94 -25.02
N TRP A 5 5.98 62.73 -26.32
CA TRP A 5 7.29 62.79 -26.97
C TRP A 5 7.67 64.28 -27.06
N SER A 6 8.77 64.67 -26.41
CA SER A 6 9.34 66.02 -26.45
C SER A 6 10.66 65.91 -27.18
N ASP A 7 10.81 66.65 -28.28
CA ASP A 7 12.08 66.76 -28.99
C ASP A 7 13.01 67.64 -28.13
N GLU A 8 14.14 67.10 -27.68
CA GLU A 8 15.20 67.88 -27.05
C GLU A 8 16.11 68.46 -28.13
N ASP A 9 16.56 69.72 -27.96
CA ASP A 9 17.42 70.49 -28.89
C ASP A 9 18.87 69.93 -28.97
N GLY A 10 19.00 68.66 -29.34
CA GLY A 10 20.25 68.00 -29.67
C GLY A 10 20.39 67.81 -31.18
N ARG A 11 21.63 67.84 -31.71
CA ARG A 11 21.87 67.46 -33.10
C ARG A 11 21.41 66.02 -33.33
N LEU A 12 20.59 65.80 -34.36
CA LEU A 12 19.97 64.52 -34.71
C LEU A 12 21.01 63.39 -34.85
N GLU A 13 22.24 63.73 -35.27
CA GLU A 13 23.35 62.79 -35.34
C GLU A 13 23.80 62.24 -33.97
N ILE A 14 23.65 63.01 -32.90
CA ILE A 14 23.98 62.58 -31.53
C ILE A 14 22.93 61.59 -31.03
N GLN A 15 21.64 61.92 -31.17
CA GLN A 15 20.53 61.06 -30.79
C GLN A 15 20.53 59.73 -31.57
N LEU A 16 20.85 59.77 -32.87
CA LEU A 16 21.02 58.55 -33.70
C LEU A 16 22.18 57.66 -33.25
N THR A 17 23.15 58.20 -32.52
CA THR A 17 24.28 57.42 -31.98
C THR A 17 23.97 56.86 -30.59
N GLU A 18 23.17 57.56 -29.78
CA GLU A 18 22.78 57.12 -28.43
C GLU A 18 21.78 55.97 -28.45
N ILE A 19 20.77 56.01 -29.33
CA ILE A 19 19.75 54.96 -29.48
C ILE A 19 20.35 53.55 -29.65
N PRO A 20 21.27 53.29 -30.61
CA PRO A 20 21.84 51.96 -30.78
C PRO A 20 22.70 51.52 -29.60
N VAL A 21 23.35 52.45 -28.89
CA VAL A 21 24.10 52.16 -27.66
C VAL A 21 23.15 51.70 -26.56
N GLU A 22 22.04 52.41 -26.33
CA GLU A 22 21.03 52.02 -25.35
C GLU A 22 20.36 50.68 -25.70
N MET A 23 20.08 50.45 -26.98
CA MET A 23 19.55 49.17 -27.46
C MET A 23 20.52 48.02 -27.17
N LEU A 24 21.81 48.20 -27.44
CA LEU A 24 22.84 47.18 -27.19
C LEU A 24 22.96 46.88 -25.68
N VAL A 25 22.98 47.93 -24.85
CA VAL A 25 23.04 47.79 -23.39
C VAL A 25 21.80 47.04 -22.87
N THR A 26 20.61 47.38 -23.36
CA THR A 26 19.35 46.73 -22.97
C THR A 26 19.31 45.27 -23.43
N ALA A 27 19.78 44.99 -24.64
CA ALA A 27 19.89 43.63 -25.17
C ALA A 27 20.83 42.78 -24.31
N GLU A 28 22.02 43.30 -23.98
CA GLU A 28 23.00 42.60 -23.14
C GLU A 28 22.48 42.38 -21.71
N MET A 29 21.81 43.37 -21.12
CA MET A 29 21.18 43.21 -19.80
C MET A 29 20.12 42.11 -19.82
N THR A 30 19.26 42.10 -20.83
CA THR A 30 18.24 41.07 -21.01
C THR A 30 18.87 39.69 -21.22
N TYR A 31 19.92 39.62 -22.04
CA TYR A 31 20.66 38.40 -22.30
C TYR A 31 21.28 37.84 -21.02
N ARG A 32 22.01 38.65 -20.24
CA ARG A 32 22.59 38.23 -18.96
C ARG A 32 21.52 37.76 -17.96
N ARG A 33 20.39 38.46 -17.86
CA ARG A 33 19.26 38.04 -17.01
C ARG A 33 18.72 36.68 -17.44
N SER A 34 18.57 36.45 -18.75
CA SER A 34 18.10 35.17 -19.28
C SER A 34 19.06 34.02 -18.97
N LEU A 35 20.38 34.26 -19.02
CA LEU A 35 21.39 33.26 -18.66
C LEU A 35 21.33 32.89 -17.18
N ILE A 36 21.20 33.89 -16.30
CA ILE A 36 21.06 33.68 -14.85
C ILE A 36 19.78 32.90 -14.56
N ALA A 37 18.65 33.32 -15.13
CA ALA A 37 17.37 32.64 -14.96
C ALA A 37 17.42 31.19 -15.46
N ARG A 38 18.03 30.95 -16.62
CA ARG A 38 18.20 29.61 -17.19
C ARG A 38 19.09 28.74 -16.29
N ARG A 39 20.17 29.29 -15.75
CA ARG A 39 21.03 28.56 -14.81
C ARG A 39 20.26 28.18 -13.55
N GLN A 40 19.50 29.12 -12.98
CA GLN A 40 18.70 28.85 -11.78
C GLN A 40 17.66 27.77 -12.06
N TRP A 41 16.94 27.87 -13.17
CA TRP A 41 15.98 26.85 -13.60
C TRP A 41 16.61 25.46 -13.75
N LEU A 42 17.82 25.36 -14.30
CA LEU A 42 18.53 24.08 -14.42
C LEU A 42 18.92 23.50 -13.04
N ILE A 43 19.30 24.36 -12.09
CA ILE A 43 19.62 23.94 -10.72
C ILE A 43 18.36 23.42 -10.04
N ASP A 44 17.27 24.19 -10.11
CA ASP A 44 16.00 23.84 -9.47
C ASP A 44 15.45 22.54 -10.06
N ARG A 45 15.47 22.40 -11.39
CA ARG A 45 14.99 21.19 -12.07
C ARG A 45 15.84 19.96 -11.75
N LYS A 46 17.14 20.13 -11.55
CA LYS A 46 18.01 19.04 -11.08
C LYS A 46 17.66 18.64 -9.65
N ALA A 47 17.44 19.61 -8.76
CA ALA A 47 17.05 19.36 -7.38
C ALA A 47 15.68 18.65 -7.30
N GLU A 48 14.70 19.09 -8.10
CA GLU A 48 13.38 18.45 -8.21
C GLU A 48 13.50 16.99 -8.68
N ALA A 49 14.28 16.73 -9.73
CA ALA A 49 14.49 15.38 -10.23
C ALA A 49 15.15 14.46 -9.18
N GLN A 50 16.13 14.98 -8.44
CA GLN A 50 16.76 14.23 -7.34
C GLN A 50 15.77 13.94 -6.21
N ALA A 51 14.97 14.93 -5.80
CA ALA A 51 13.95 14.75 -4.77
C ALA A 51 12.85 13.77 -5.19
N GLU A 52 12.47 13.74 -6.47
CA GLU A 52 11.53 12.77 -7.01
C GLU A 52 12.09 11.33 -6.99
N LEU A 53 13.36 11.14 -7.36
CA LEU A 53 14.01 9.83 -7.27
C LEU A 53 14.05 9.29 -5.84
N VAL A 54 14.43 10.13 -4.87
CA VAL A 54 14.44 9.75 -3.45
C VAL A 54 13.03 9.40 -2.97
N ARG A 55 12.02 10.21 -3.32
CA ARG A 55 10.62 9.92 -2.97
C ARG A 55 10.15 8.59 -3.54
N ARG A 56 10.46 8.30 -4.80
CA ARG A 56 10.10 7.03 -5.44
C ARG A 56 10.76 5.83 -4.75
N GLN A 57 12.02 5.96 -4.36
CA GLN A 57 12.72 4.89 -3.64
C GLN A 57 12.08 4.63 -2.27
N ILE A 58 11.81 5.69 -1.50
CA ILE A 58 11.16 5.56 -0.19
C ILE A 58 9.75 4.96 -0.34
N GLN A 59 8.98 5.40 -1.32
CA GLN A 59 7.65 4.84 -1.59
C GLN A 59 7.70 3.36 -1.99
N ALA A 60 8.63 2.99 -2.88
CA ALA A 60 8.82 1.60 -3.27
C ALA A 60 9.20 0.71 -2.07
N GLU A 61 10.11 1.17 -1.22
CA GLU A 61 10.50 0.44 -0.01
C GLU A 61 9.34 0.31 0.98
N GLN A 62 8.54 1.36 1.15
CA GLN A 62 7.34 1.31 2.00
C GLN A 62 6.30 0.34 1.44
N GLU A 63 6.06 0.36 0.12
CA GLU A 63 5.14 -0.57 -0.52
C GLU A 63 5.61 -2.02 -0.40
N GLU A 64 6.91 -2.29 -0.54
CA GLU A 64 7.46 -3.64 -0.36
C GLU A 64 7.27 -4.12 1.08
N ARG A 65 7.61 -3.30 2.07
CA ARG A 65 7.39 -3.61 3.49
C ARG A 65 5.92 -3.83 3.80
N GLU A 66 5.02 -2.97 3.31
CA GLU A 66 3.58 -3.12 3.53
C GLU A 66 3.04 -4.39 2.88
N ARG A 67 3.54 -4.77 1.70
CA ARG A 67 3.17 -6.05 1.05
C ARG A 67 3.62 -7.23 1.89
N GLU A 68 4.84 -7.23 2.39
CA GLU A 68 5.35 -8.29 3.27
C GLU A 68 4.54 -8.39 4.56
N GLU A 69 4.28 -7.26 5.22
CA GLU A 69 3.46 -7.19 6.43
C GLU A 69 2.03 -7.67 6.19
N ARG A 70 1.43 -7.30 5.05
CA ARG A 70 0.08 -7.75 4.68
C ARG A 70 0.03 -9.25 4.45
N LEU A 71 0.99 -9.80 3.70
CA LEU A 71 1.07 -11.25 3.47
C LEU A 71 1.28 -12.01 4.79
N ALA A 72 2.11 -11.49 5.68
CA ALA A 72 2.32 -12.06 7.01
C ALA A 72 1.04 -12.00 7.86
N SER A 73 0.36 -10.85 7.88
CA SER A 73 -0.88 -10.63 8.63
C SER A 73 -2.02 -11.51 8.10
N GLU A 74 -2.18 -11.63 6.79
CA GLU A 74 -3.15 -12.52 6.17
C GLU A 74 -2.90 -13.99 6.54
N ARG A 75 -1.63 -14.40 6.56
CA ARG A 75 -1.25 -15.75 6.98
C ARG A 75 -1.58 -16.01 8.45
N VAL A 76 -1.25 -15.08 9.33
CA VAL A 76 -1.63 -15.17 10.76
C VAL A 76 -3.16 -15.17 10.92
N GLY A 77 -3.87 -14.34 10.16
CA GLY A 77 -5.33 -14.28 10.16
C GLY A 77 -5.97 -15.60 9.74
N ARG A 78 -5.46 -16.24 8.68
CA ARG A 78 -5.90 -17.58 8.24
C ARG A 78 -5.66 -18.61 9.33
N LEU A 79 -4.46 -18.67 9.91
CA LEU A 79 -4.13 -19.58 10.99
C LEU A 79 -5.07 -19.42 12.20
N LEU A 80 -5.30 -18.18 12.65
CA LEU A 80 -6.22 -17.89 13.76
C LEU A 80 -7.66 -18.27 13.43
N SER A 81 -8.10 -18.06 12.18
CA SER A 81 -9.43 -18.46 11.74
C SER A 81 -9.60 -19.99 11.79
N GLN A 82 -8.60 -20.74 11.36
CA GLN A 82 -8.60 -22.21 11.41
C GLN A 82 -8.59 -22.71 12.85
N ALA A 83 -7.75 -22.14 13.72
CA ALA A 83 -7.73 -22.50 15.14
C ALA A 83 -9.13 -22.34 15.78
N LYS A 84 -9.85 -21.26 15.44
CA LYS A 84 -11.24 -21.07 15.90
C LYS A 84 -12.21 -22.11 15.33
N MET A 85 -12.02 -22.55 14.09
CA MET A 85 -12.86 -23.60 13.49
C MET A 85 -12.62 -24.96 14.15
N LEU A 86 -11.36 -25.30 14.43
CA LEU A 86 -11.00 -26.51 15.18
C LEU A 86 -11.62 -26.48 16.59
N GLU A 87 -11.46 -25.38 17.33
CA GLU A 87 -12.06 -25.23 18.66
C GLU A 87 -13.59 -25.41 18.64
N ARG A 88 -14.25 -24.88 17.60
CA ARG A 88 -15.70 -25.07 17.42
C ARG A 88 -16.07 -26.52 17.13
N ALA A 89 -15.31 -27.22 16.28
CA ALA A 89 -15.51 -28.64 16.00
C ALA A 89 -15.41 -29.47 17.28
N ASP A 90 -14.37 -29.24 18.07
CA ASP A 90 -14.15 -29.95 19.32
C ASP A 90 -15.24 -29.68 20.37
N ARG A 91 -15.73 -28.45 20.45
CA ARG A 91 -16.88 -28.12 21.31
C ARG A 91 -18.15 -28.86 20.89
N ILE A 92 -18.41 -29.01 19.59
CA ILE A 92 -19.58 -29.76 19.10
C ILE A 92 -19.44 -31.25 19.45
N ARG A 93 -18.25 -31.84 19.27
CA ARG A 93 -17.97 -33.24 19.64
C ARG A 93 -18.17 -33.47 21.14
N ALA A 94 -17.56 -32.62 21.97
CA ALA A 94 -17.69 -32.70 23.42
C ALA A 94 -19.14 -32.52 23.89
N TYR A 95 -19.89 -31.62 23.23
CA TYR A 95 -21.31 -31.45 23.53
C TYR A 95 -22.12 -32.70 23.18
N ALA A 96 -21.94 -33.26 21.97
CA ALA A 96 -22.61 -34.48 21.56
C ALA A 96 -22.30 -35.64 22.52
N ASP A 97 -21.04 -35.81 22.92
CA ASP A 97 -20.62 -36.85 23.87
C ASP A 97 -21.27 -36.65 25.25
N SER A 98 -21.36 -35.40 25.71
CA SER A 98 -22.00 -35.08 26.99
C SER A 98 -23.50 -35.38 27.03
N ILE A 99 -24.18 -35.28 25.89
CA ILE A 99 -25.61 -35.59 25.76
C ILE A 99 -25.83 -37.11 25.72
N VAL A 100 -24.98 -37.85 25.02
CA VAL A 100 -25.01 -39.33 25.03
C VAL A 100 -24.78 -39.88 26.44
N LEU A 101 -23.87 -39.27 27.21
CA LEU A 101 -23.64 -39.61 28.63
C LEU A 101 -24.82 -39.28 29.56
N ARG A 102 -25.78 -38.45 29.10
CA ARG A 102 -26.93 -37.95 29.88
C ARG A 102 -28.25 -38.32 29.22
N ASP A 103 -28.27 -39.40 28.43
CA ASP A 103 -29.42 -39.88 27.65
C ASP A 103 -30.70 -40.03 28.51
N ASP A 104 -30.52 -40.46 29.76
CA ASP A 104 -31.55 -40.57 30.80
C ASP A 104 -32.30 -39.25 31.11
N ARG A 105 -31.67 -38.10 30.86
CA ARG A 105 -32.24 -36.76 31.10
C ARG A 105 -32.92 -36.15 29.89
N VAL A 106 -32.71 -36.70 28.70
CA VAL A 106 -33.18 -36.13 27.43
C VAL A 106 -34.63 -36.57 27.14
N GLY A 107 -35.11 -37.63 27.80
CA GLY A 107 -36.48 -38.12 27.62
C GLY A 107 -36.77 -38.68 26.23
N MET A 108 -35.72 -38.94 25.44
CA MET A 108 -35.77 -39.58 24.13
C MET A 108 -35.35 -41.05 24.23
N SER A 109 -35.63 -41.83 23.19
CA SER A 109 -35.05 -43.18 23.10
C SER A 109 -33.55 -43.08 22.80
N GLY A 110 -32.75 -43.99 23.36
CA GLY A 110 -31.29 -43.99 23.16
C GLY A 110 -30.87 -44.09 21.69
N ASP A 111 -31.69 -44.74 20.84
CA ASP A 111 -31.48 -44.78 19.39
C ASP A 111 -31.61 -43.39 18.73
N GLN A 112 -32.55 -42.56 19.18
CA GLN A 112 -32.71 -41.19 18.68
C GLN A 112 -31.53 -40.29 19.10
N VAL A 113 -31.06 -40.45 20.34
CA VAL A 113 -29.89 -39.70 20.84
C VAL A 113 -28.61 -40.13 20.12
N ALA A 114 -28.45 -41.43 19.81
CA ALA A 114 -27.34 -41.93 19.02
C ALA A 114 -27.35 -41.42 17.57
N GLN A 115 -28.52 -41.36 16.92
CA GLN A 115 -28.64 -40.80 15.56
C GLN A 115 -28.31 -39.30 15.55
N TRP A 116 -28.82 -38.54 16.52
CA TRP A 116 -28.51 -37.12 16.66
C TRP A 116 -27.02 -36.87 16.93
N ALA A 117 -26.41 -37.63 17.84
CA ALA A 117 -24.99 -37.49 18.16
C ALA A 117 -24.11 -37.79 16.94
N THR A 118 -24.49 -38.79 16.14
CA THR A 118 -23.83 -39.12 14.87
C THR A 118 -23.90 -37.95 13.89
N TRP A 119 -25.08 -37.36 13.72
CA TRP A 119 -25.25 -36.18 12.88
C TRP A 119 -24.43 -34.98 13.39
N ALA A 120 -24.40 -34.73 14.70
CA ALA A 120 -23.66 -33.63 15.30
C ALA A 120 -22.14 -33.77 15.08
N ARG A 121 -21.60 -34.99 15.24
CA ARG A 121 -20.19 -35.28 14.92
C ARG A 121 -19.87 -35.07 13.44
N GLN A 122 -20.76 -35.48 12.53
CA GLN A 122 -20.60 -35.19 11.10
C GLN A 122 -20.59 -33.69 10.79
N GLN A 123 -21.36 -32.87 11.51
CA GLN A 123 -21.27 -31.41 11.36
C GLN A 123 -19.93 -30.86 11.88
N ALA A 124 -19.42 -31.40 12.99
CA ALA A 124 -18.10 -31.03 13.50
C ALA A 124 -17.00 -31.37 12.48
N ASP A 125 -17.05 -32.54 11.86
CA ASP A 125 -16.04 -32.97 10.88
C ASP A 125 -16.03 -32.12 9.61
N ARG A 126 -17.18 -31.55 9.20
CA ARG A 126 -17.26 -30.62 8.06
C ARG A 126 -16.54 -29.30 8.32
N ILE A 127 -16.60 -28.79 9.56
CA ILE A 127 -15.98 -27.52 9.93
C ILE A 127 -14.53 -27.68 10.40
N ASP A 128 -14.12 -28.91 10.74
CA ASP A 128 -12.77 -29.21 11.21
C ASP A 128 -11.73 -29.01 10.08
N PRO A 129 -10.81 -28.03 10.23
CA PRO A 129 -9.82 -27.73 9.20
C PRO A 129 -8.77 -28.86 9.00
N SER A 130 -8.68 -29.83 9.92
CA SER A 130 -7.81 -31.02 9.79
C SER A 130 -8.42 -32.10 8.91
N LEU A 131 -9.75 -32.18 8.85
CA LEU A 131 -10.48 -33.21 8.10
C LEU A 131 -10.94 -32.72 6.73
N ASN A 132 -11.21 -31.43 6.59
CA ASN A 132 -11.67 -30.84 5.32
C ASN A 132 -10.54 -30.42 4.36
N GLY A 133 -9.28 -30.69 4.72
CA GLY A 133 -8.10 -30.44 3.88
C GLY A 133 -7.55 -29.00 3.91
N MET A 134 -8.16 -28.08 4.67
CA MET A 134 -7.67 -26.70 4.79
C MET A 134 -6.27 -26.62 5.42
N LEU A 135 -6.01 -27.40 6.48
CA LEU A 135 -4.68 -27.44 7.10
C LEU A 135 -3.60 -28.00 6.16
N ALA A 136 -3.93 -29.05 5.39
CA ALA A 136 -2.99 -29.65 4.44
C ALA A 136 -2.58 -28.66 3.34
N GLY A 137 -3.55 -27.88 2.83
CA GLY A 137 -3.29 -26.83 1.85
C GLY A 137 -2.41 -25.71 2.39
N GLU A 138 -2.50 -25.38 3.68
CA GLU A 138 -1.69 -24.32 4.30
C GLU A 138 -0.28 -24.79 4.67
N ILE A 139 -0.12 -26.03 5.14
CA ILE A 139 1.19 -26.63 5.42
C ILE A 139 2.02 -26.75 4.14
N ALA A 140 1.40 -27.07 3.00
CA ALA A 140 2.07 -27.15 1.71
C ALA A 140 2.58 -25.80 1.18
N GLN A 141 2.06 -24.68 1.68
CA GLN A 141 2.45 -23.32 1.27
C GLN A 141 3.54 -22.71 2.16
N ILE A 142 4.02 -23.43 3.17
CA ILE A 142 5.11 -22.97 4.04
C ILE A 142 6.44 -23.10 3.26
N PRO A 143 7.16 -22.01 2.98
CA PRO A 143 8.47 -22.12 2.35
C PRO A 143 9.43 -22.89 3.27
N PRO A 144 10.34 -23.72 2.72
CA PRO A 144 11.33 -24.42 3.53
C PRO A 144 12.17 -23.41 4.32
N ALA A 145 12.52 -23.75 5.55
CA ALA A 145 13.36 -22.90 6.38
C ALA A 145 14.67 -22.57 5.64
N PRO A 146 15.20 -21.33 5.76
CA PRO A 146 16.47 -20.99 5.13
C PRO A 146 17.56 -21.90 5.71
N ALA A 147 18.34 -22.54 4.83
CA ALA A 147 19.47 -23.37 5.24
C ALA A 147 20.48 -22.49 5.97
N THR A 148 20.73 -22.82 7.24
CA THR A 148 21.79 -22.24 8.09
C THR A 148 23.18 -22.43 7.51
#